data_AF-A0A8T0F457-F1
#
_entry.id   AF-A0A8T0F457-F1
#
_cell.length_a   1.000
_cell.length_b   1.000
_cell.length_c   1.000
_cell.angle_alpha   90.00
_cell.angle_beta   90.00
_cell.angle_gamma   90.00
#
_symmetry.space_group_name_H-M   'P 1'
#
loop_
_entity.id
_entity.type
_entity.pdbx_description
1 polymer ?
#
loop_
_entity_poly.entity_id
_entity_poly.type
_entity_poly.pdbx_seq_one_letter_code
_entity_poly.pdbx_strand_id
1 'polypeptide(L)'
;MLEAFSNEVIWIVVFSFIIAFFLAFGVGANDVANSFGTSVGSGVLTLKQACILATIFEILGALLMGYKVSDTVRKDIFDLEMYTDEEKHLMMGNLAALFGSAVWNISATFLKLPISGTHSIIGAVLGFTFVAKGFRGIYWKTLGFIGEAGLTALPIFYGFTVFVNVISIVLDGSPVLALDRIPSWVAVLIAAVIAISVAIFIRLKVVPKERNKAATTREQNERALESPISPDEDVDTTDDNRPEVSVLFKNLQVMTAVFGSFAHGGNDVSNAIAPLVSLWLIYSNNPDGETPAWLLVYGGIGISAGLWIMGRKVIQTMGQDLTKITPTSGFTIEIGSATTVLMASKIGLPISTTHCKVGSVVFVGIARTKSTKDVDLKLFRSIILAWLVTLPFTAVFSALMLFILYAITVP
;
A
#
# COMPACT_ATOMS: atom_id res chain seq x y z
N MET A 1 -15.67 18.71 28.73
CA MET A 1 -16.55 17.96 27.81
C MET A 1 -17.40 18.87 26.93
N LEU A 2 -17.27 18.71 25.62
CA LEU A 2 -18.16 19.28 24.59
C LEU A 2 -19.53 18.59 24.62
N GLU A 3 -20.58 19.34 24.27
CA GLU A 3 -21.87 18.72 23.98
C GLU A 3 -21.83 17.97 22.64
N ALA A 4 -22.50 16.82 22.60
CA ALA A 4 -22.64 16.02 21.38
C ALA A 4 -23.24 16.88 20.25
N PHE A 5 -22.62 16.83 19.08
CA PHE A 5 -23.00 17.58 17.89
C PHE A 5 -22.92 19.12 18.02
N SER A 6 -22.15 19.66 18.98
CA SER A 6 -22.02 21.11 19.21
C SER A 6 -21.72 21.94 17.95
N ASN A 7 -22.51 23.00 17.77
CA ASN A 7 -22.37 23.96 16.66
C ASN A 7 -21.04 24.74 16.70
N GLU A 8 -20.35 24.81 17.83
CA GLU A 8 -19.08 25.55 17.95
C GLU A 8 -17.91 24.85 17.24
N VAL A 9 -18.00 23.53 17.05
CA VAL A 9 -16.95 22.69 16.46
C VAL A 9 -17.34 22.07 15.12
N ILE A 10 -18.58 22.27 14.66
CA ILE A 10 -19.09 21.71 13.39
C ILE A 10 -18.25 22.11 12.18
N TRP A 11 -17.66 23.31 12.18
CA TRP A 11 -16.74 23.74 11.12
C TRP A 11 -15.47 22.88 11.09
N ILE A 12 -14.90 22.51 12.25
CA ILE A 12 -13.73 21.61 12.33
C ILE A 12 -14.09 20.26 11.71
N VAL A 13 -15.29 19.75 12.01
CA VAL A 13 -15.83 18.51 11.42
C VAL A 13 -15.90 18.62 9.89
N VAL A 14 -16.59 19.64 9.36
CA VAL A 14 -16.76 19.84 7.91
C VAL A 14 -15.42 19.96 7.18
N PHE A 15 -14.50 20.79 7.68
CA PHE A 15 -13.17 20.91 7.08
C PHE A 15 -12.39 19.59 7.18
N SER A 16 -12.51 18.86 8.29
CA SER A 16 -11.82 17.57 8.45
C SER A 16 -12.31 16.51 7.48
N PHE A 17 -13.61 16.45 7.18
CA PHE A 17 -14.10 15.59 6.09
C PHE A 17 -13.44 15.96 4.75
N ILE A 18 -13.48 17.24 4.37
CA ILE A 18 -12.91 17.71 3.09
C ILE A 18 -11.42 17.37 3.00
N ILE A 19 -10.63 17.66 4.04
CA ILE A 19 -9.19 17.41 4.04
C ILE A 19 -8.88 15.91 4.14
N ALA A 20 -9.64 15.12 4.89
CA ALA A 20 -9.51 13.66 4.91
C ALA A 20 -9.82 13.02 3.55
N PHE A 21 -10.76 13.57 2.77
CA PHE A 21 -10.97 13.13 1.39
C PHE A 21 -9.73 13.41 0.51
N PHE A 22 -9.12 14.59 0.65
CA PHE A 22 -7.87 14.91 -0.06
C PHE A 22 -6.69 14.05 0.40
N LEU A 23 -6.61 13.68 1.69
CA LEU A 23 -5.62 12.73 2.19
C LEU A 23 -5.86 11.33 1.63
N ALA A 24 -7.09 10.81 1.69
CA ALA A 24 -7.46 9.52 1.12
C ALA A 24 -7.17 9.47 -0.39
N PHE A 25 -7.52 10.54 -1.11
CA PHE A 25 -7.14 10.75 -2.51
C PHE A 25 -5.61 10.73 -2.70
N GLY A 26 -4.85 11.41 -1.85
CA GLY A 26 -3.38 11.40 -1.88
C GLY A 26 -2.80 10.01 -1.69
N VAL A 27 -3.26 9.28 -0.67
CA VAL A 27 -2.89 7.88 -0.38
C VAL A 27 -3.22 6.97 -1.57
N GLY A 28 -4.44 7.06 -2.12
CA GLY A 28 -4.82 6.26 -3.28
C GLY A 28 -4.05 6.58 -4.56
N ALA A 29 -3.59 7.82 -4.71
CA ALA A 29 -2.77 8.24 -5.84
C ALA A 29 -1.28 7.91 -5.68
N ASN A 30 -0.79 7.68 -4.45
CA ASN A 30 0.60 7.30 -4.19
C ASN A 30 0.73 5.78 -4.01
N ASP A 31 0.01 5.23 -3.03
CA ASP A 31 0.33 3.95 -2.41
C ASP A 31 -0.33 2.75 -3.14
N VAL A 32 -1.41 2.92 -3.93
CA VAL A 32 -2.00 1.82 -4.73
C VAL A 32 -1.02 1.28 -5.80
N ALA A 33 0.00 2.06 -6.16
CA ALA A 33 1.14 1.59 -6.96
C ALA A 33 1.89 0.41 -6.30
N ASN A 34 1.78 0.24 -4.98
CA ASN A 34 2.33 -0.89 -4.24
C ASN A 34 1.64 -2.21 -4.62
N SER A 35 0.34 -2.17 -4.89
CA SER A 35 -0.45 -3.35 -5.25
C SER A 35 -0.33 -3.67 -6.74
N PHE A 36 -0.54 -2.67 -7.61
CA PHE A 36 -0.66 -2.89 -9.07
C PHE A 36 0.51 -2.39 -9.92
N GLY A 37 1.47 -1.65 -9.37
CA GLY A 37 2.62 -1.12 -10.12
C GLY A 37 3.39 -2.21 -10.85
N THR A 38 3.68 -3.33 -10.17
CA THR A 38 4.33 -4.51 -10.74
C THR A 38 3.51 -5.18 -11.83
N SER A 39 2.19 -5.32 -11.66
CA SER A 39 1.30 -5.97 -12.63
C SER A 39 1.04 -5.14 -13.88
N VAL A 40 1.05 -3.81 -13.76
CA VAL A 40 0.99 -2.89 -14.92
C VAL A 40 2.35 -2.79 -15.60
N GLY A 41 3.44 -2.76 -14.82
CA GLY A 41 4.82 -2.72 -15.31
C GLY A 41 5.19 -3.92 -16.18
N SER A 42 4.81 -5.13 -15.76
CA SER A 42 5.00 -6.39 -16.51
C SER A 42 3.99 -6.60 -17.66
N GLY A 43 3.11 -5.64 -17.92
CA GLY A 43 2.09 -5.72 -18.99
C GLY A 43 0.99 -6.76 -18.76
N VAL A 44 0.88 -7.33 -17.55
CA VAL A 44 -0.12 -8.35 -17.20
C VAL A 44 -1.50 -7.74 -17.03
N LEU A 45 -1.57 -6.53 -16.47
CA LEU A 45 -2.79 -5.75 -16.36
C LEU A 45 -2.63 -4.42 -17.10
N THR A 46 -3.67 -4.02 -17.83
CA THR A 46 -3.78 -2.62 -18.25
C THR A 46 -4.07 -1.74 -17.04
N LEU A 47 -3.62 -0.48 -17.10
CA LEU A 47 -3.88 0.52 -16.06
C LEU A 47 -5.38 0.64 -15.71
N LYS A 48 -6.28 0.51 -16.69
CA LYS A 48 -7.73 0.53 -16.45
C LYS A 48 -8.22 -0.69 -15.68
N GLN A 49 -7.69 -1.89 -15.95
CA GLN A 49 -8.02 -3.10 -15.19
C GLN A 49 -7.49 -3.00 -13.75
N ALA A 50 -6.26 -2.52 -13.58
CA ALA A 50 -5.68 -2.25 -12.26
C ALA A 50 -6.56 -1.29 -11.45
N CYS A 51 -7.01 -0.16 -12.03
CA CYS A 51 -7.90 0.77 -11.31
C CYS A 51 -9.24 0.15 -10.91
N ILE A 52 -9.85 -0.69 -11.77
CA ILE A 52 -11.12 -1.38 -11.45
C ILE A 52 -10.93 -2.38 -10.31
N LEU A 53 -9.88 -3.21 -10.39
CA LEU A 53 -9.58 -4.21 -9.36
C LEU A 53 -9.26 -3.54 -8.02
N ALA A 54 -8.41 -2.52 -8.03
CA ALA A 54 -8.11 -1.71 -6.86
C ALA A 54 -9.37 -1.13 -6.22
N THR A 55 -10.23 -0.43 -6.97
CA THR A 55 -11.48 0.14 -6.42
C THR A 55 -12.32 -0.91 -5.68
N ILE A 56 -12.37 -2.14 -6.16
CA ILE A 56 -13.10 -3.23 -5.49
C ILE A 56 -12.34 -3.70 -4.22
N PHE A 57 -11.07 -4.06 -4.36
CA PHE A 57 -10.32 -4.74 -3.29
C PHE A 57 -9.82 -3.78 -2.20
N GLU A 58 -9.47 -2.52 -2.52
CA GLU A 58 -9.17 -1.47 -1.54
C GLU A 58 -10.39 -1.21 -0.64
N ILE A 59 -11.59 -1.05 -1.21
CA ILE A 59 -12.83 -0.79 -0.44
C ILE A 59 -13.20 -2.01 0.41
N LEU A 60 -13.07 -3.23 -0.12
CA LEU A 60 -13.28 -4.46 0.66
C LEU A 60 -12.26 -4.61 1.80
N GLY A 61 -10.99 -4.28 1.56
CA GLY A 61 -9.94 -4.29 2.57
C GLY A 61 -10.24 -3.30 3.70
N ALA A 62 -10.57 -2.06 3.32
CA ALA A 62 -10.95 -1.00 4.25
C ALA A 62 -12.14 -1.41 5.12
N LEU A 63 -13.18 -2.01 4.53
CA LEU A 63 -14.36 -2.50 5.27
C LEU A 63 -14.06 -3.68 6.20
N LEU A 64 -13.32 -4.69 5.73
CA LEU A 64 -13.17 -5.97 6.45
C LEU A 64 -11.99 -5.99 7.43
N MET A 65 -11.00 -5.11 7.27
CA MET A 65 -9.81 -5.05 8.13
C MET A 65 -9.53 -3.65 8.70
N GLY A 66 -9.97 -2.57 8.03
CA GLY A 66 -9.60 -1.20 8.37
C GLY A 66 -10.01 -0.73 9.77
N TYR A 67 -11.10 -1.24 10.34
CA TYR A 67 -11.55 -0.83 11.68
C TYR A 67 -10.50 -1.15 12.76
N LYS A 68 -9.88 -2.33 12.70
CA LYS A 68 -8.85 -2.73 13.69
C LYS A 68 -7.61 -1.85 13.60
N VAL A 69 -7.13 -1.60 12.38
CA VAL A 69 -5.93 -0.80 12.15
C VAL A 69 -6.20 0.67 12.51
N SER A 70 -7.39 1.19 12.18
CA SER A 70 -7.82 2.55 12.55
C SER A 70 -7.92 2.75 14.06
N ASP A 71 -8.46 1.78 14.81
CA ASP A 71 -8.51 1.87 16.28
C ASP A 71 -7.12 1.80 16.92
N THR A 72 -6.20 0.97 16.39
CA THR A 72 -4.80 0.92 16.83
C THR A 72 -4.07 2.24 16.52
N VAL A 73 -4.16 2.73 15.28
CA VAL A 73 -3.59 4.02 14.85
C VAL A 73 -4.14 5.19 15.68
N ARG A 74 -5.43 5.16 16.04
CA ARG A 74 -6.06 6.15 16.92
C ARG A 74 -5.47 6.12 18.34
N LYS A 75 -5.30 4.94 18.94
CA LYS A 75 -4.91 4.79 20.35
C LYS A 75 -3.40 4.87 20.58
N ASP A 76 -2.59 4.38 19.63
CA ASP A 76 -1.14 4.32 19.79
C ASP A 76 -0.43 5.60 19.33
N ILE A 77 -1.01 6.34 18.36
CA ILE A 77 -0.40 7.56 17.82
C ILE A 77 -0.94 8.83 18.50
N PHE A 78 -2.19 8.82 18.97
CA PHE A 78 -2.81 9.95 19.68
C PHE A 78 -3.04 9.60 21.15
N ASP A 79 -2.24 10.19 22.04
CA ASP A 79 -2.50 10.10 23.48
C ASP A 79 -3.74 10.94 23.82
N LEU A 80 -4.90 10.27 23.87
CA LEU A 80 -6.19 10.90 24.19
C LEU A 80 -6.23 11.43 25.63
N GLU A 81 -5.50 10.81 26.57
CA GLU A 81 -5.50 11.23 27.98
C GLU A 81 -4.85 12.62 28.15
N MET A 82 -3.84 12.93 27.32
CA MET A 82 -3.17 14.24 27.30
C MET A 82 -4.08 15.42 26.91
N TYR A 83 -5.24 15.12 26.32
CA TYR A 83 -6.24 16.11 25.89
C TYR A 83 -7.57 15.96 26.64
N THR A 84 -7.57 15.30 27.81
CA THR A 84 -8.71 15.33 28.75
C THR A 84 -9.09 16.78 29.04
N ASP A 85 -10.39 17.10 28.89
CA ASP A 85 -10.99 18.45 28.94
C ASP A 85 -10.49 19.48 27.89
N GLU A 86 -9.56 19.11 27.01
CA GLU A 86 -9.06 19.91 25.88
C GLU A 86 -9.52 19.36 24.51
N GLU A 87 -10.66 18.67 24.46
CA GLU A 87 -11.22 17.99 23.28
C GLU A 87 -11.19 18.86 21.99
N LYS A 88 -11.54 20.15 22.09
CA LYS A 88 -11.50 21.10 20.96
C LYS A 88 -10.09 21.28 20.38
N HIS A 89 -9.05 21.25 21.23
CA HIS A 89 -7.65 21.32 20.80
C HIS A 89 -7.22 20.03 20.10
N LEU A 90 -7.66 18.86 20.59
CA LEU A 90 -7.42 17.58 19.91
C LEU A 90 -8.12 17.51 18.55
N MET A 91 -9.35 18.01 18.43
CA MET A 91 -10.04 18.13 17.12
C MET A 91 -9.26 19.03 16.15
N MET A 92 -8.72 20.16 16.60
CA MET A 92 -7.86 21.02 15.77
C MET A 92 -6.53 20.34 15.40
N GLY A 93 -5.94 19.57 16.33
CA GLY A 93 -4.77 18.73 16.08
C GLY A 93 -5.01 17.67 15.01
N ASN A 94 -6.14 16.95 15.08
CA ASN A 94 -6.56 15.98 14.07
C ASN A 94 -6.74 16.64 12.68
N LEU A 95 -7.39 17.79 12.60
CA LEU A 95 -7.50 18.56 11.35
C LEU A 95 -6.13 18.97 10.80
N ALA A 96 -5.24 19.45 11.67
CA ALA A 96 -3.87 19.81 11.30
C ALA A 96 -3.05 18.59 10.84
N ALA A 97 -3.25 17.41 11.44
CA ALA A 97 -2.62 16.16 11.02
C ALA A 97 -3.05 15.77 9.61
N LEU A 98 -4.38 15.73 9.38
CA LEU A 98 -4.97 15.46 8.06
C LEU A 98 -4.40 16.40 6.99
N PHE A 99 -4.30 17.70 7.30
CA PHE A 99 -3.77 18.72 6.37
C PHE A 99 -2.30 18.49 6.05
N GLY A 100 -1.44 18.34 7.06
CA GLY A 100 -0.01 18.11 6.86
C GLY A 100 0.28 16.87 6.02
N SER A 101 -0.45 15.78 6.28
CA SER A 101 -0.33 14.56 5.48
C SER A 101 -0.91 14.72 4.07
N ALA A 102 -2.05 15.39 3.89
CA ALA A 102 -2.69 15.58 2.58
C ALA A 102 -1.79 16.37 1.62
N VAL A 103 -1.25 17.50 2.09
CA VAL A 103 -0.36 18.36 1.31
C VAL A 103 0.86 17.57 0.81
N TRP A 104 1.49 16.78 1.69
CA TRP A 104 2.68 16.01 1.29
C TRP A 104 2.35 14.84 0.36
N ASN A 105 1.30 14.04 0.63
CA ASN A 105 0.91 12.92 -0.24
C ASN A 105 0.59 13.39 -1.67
N ILE A 106 -0.17 14.47 -1.80
CA ILE A 106 -0.50 15.06 -3.10
C ILE A 106 0.78 15.59 -3.79
N SER A 107 1.65 16.31 -3.06
CA SER A 107 2.90 16.87 -3.59
C SER A 107 3.88 15.80 -4.06
N ALA A 108 4.13 14.77 -3.25
CA ALA A 108 5.00 13.65 -3.60
C ALA A 108 4.47 12.89 -4.84
N THR A 109 3.15 12.69 -4.92
CA THR A 109 2.49 12.10 -6.10
C THR A 109 2.68 12.95 -7.36
N PHE A 110 2.60 14.29 -7.25
CA PHE A 110 2.90 15.17 -8.38
C PHE A 110 4.34 15.03 -8.88
N LEU A 111 5.29 14.85 -7.95
CA LEU A 111 6.71 14.60 -8.19
C LEU A 111 7.04 13.15 -8.60
N LYS A 112 6.03 12.27 -8.72
CA LYS A 112 6.17 10.82 -8.99
C LYS A 112 6.93 10.02 -7.91
N LEU A 113 7.04 10.55 -6.69
CA LEU A 113 7.78 9.91 -5.61
C LEU A 113 6.87 8.96 -4.82
N PRO A 114 7.15 7.63 -4.82
CA PRO A 114 6.51 6.70 -3.89
C PRO A 114 6.99 6.99 -2.46
N ILE A 115 6.09 7.46 -1.61
CA ILE A 115 6.33 7.79 -0.19
C ILE A 115 5.51 6.85 0.71
N SER A 116 5.43 7.14 2.01
CA SER A 116 4.67 6.32 2.95
C SER A 116 3.58 7.14 3.63
N GLY A 117 2.30 6.78 3.41
CA GLY A 117 1.18 7.33 4.17
C GLY A 117 1.38 7.22 5.69
N THR A 118 1.88 6.07 6.17
CA THR A 118 2.17 5.82 7.60
C THR A 118 3.17 6.82 8.19
N HIS A 119 4.31 7.05 7.53
CA HIS A 119 5.27 8.06 7.99
C HIS A 119 4.71 9.47 7.84
N SER A 120 3.86 9.70 6.83
CA SER A 120 3.24 10.99 6.59
C SER A 120 2.22 11.38 7.66
N ILE A 121 1.51 10.42 8.27
CA ILE A 121 0.61 10.70 9.39
C ILE A 121 1.36 10.78 10.71
N ILE A 122 2.33 9.89 10.98
CA ILE A 122 3.19 9.98 12.18
C ILE A 122 3.89 11.35 12.25
N GLY A 123 4.53 11.80 11.16
CA GLY A 123 5.18 13.10 11.11
C GLY A 123 4.22 14.25 11.38
N ALA A 124 3.03 14.23 10.76
CA ALA A 124 2.01 15.24 11.01
C ALA A 124 1.54 15.26 12.48
N VAL A 125 1.35 14.11 13.12
CA VAL A 125 0.99 14.05 14.55
C VAL A 125 2.09 14.65 15.43
N LEU A 126 3.37 14.35 15.17
CA LEU A 126 4.49 15.00 15.88
C LEU A 126 4.47 16.52 15.73
N GLY A 127 4.16 17.00 14.52
CA GLY A 127 4.05 18.42 14.19
C GLY A 127 3.04 19.17 15.06
N PHE A 128 1.78 18.75 15.04
CA PHE A 128 0.76 19.43 15.85
C PHE A 128 0.98 19.19 17.35
N THR A 129 1.40 18.00 17.77
CA THR A 129 1.63 17.68 19.19
C THR A 129 2.73 18.58 19.78
N PHE A 130 3.79 18.83 19.01
CA PHE A 130 4.84 19.77 19.38
C PHE A 130 4.32 21.20 19.60
N VAL A 131 3.40 21.68 18.76
CA VAL A 131 2.78 23.01 18.93
C VAL A 131 1.78 23.03 20.08
N ALA A 132 1.01 21.97 20.27
CA ALA A 132 -0.02 21.89 21.31
C ALA A 132 0.54 21.73 22.73
N LYS A 133 1.59 20.90 22.91
CA LYS A 133 2.04 20.42 24.22
C LYS A 133 3.58 20.44 24.39
N GLY A 134 4.32 20.93 23.38
CA GLY A 134 5.79 20.99 23.41
C GLY A 134 6.48 19.62 23.40
N PHE A 135 7.78 19.60 23.68
CA PHE A 135 8.59 18.37 23.74
C PHE A 135 8.11 17.32 24.76
N ARG A 136 7.32 17.73 25.77
CA ARG A 136 6.74 16.83 26.78
C ARG A 136 5.51 16.07 26.28
N GLY A 137 4.81 16.59 25.28
CA GLY A 137 3.65 15.90 24.69
C GLY A 137 4.01 14.81 23.69
N ILE A 138 5.27 14.76 23.25
CA ILE A 138 5.74 13.76 22.30
C ILE A 138 5.96 12.44 23.04
N TYR A 139 5.19 11.40 22.69
CA TYR A 139 5.28 10.08 23.32
C TYR A 139 6.51 9.30 22.83
N TRP A 140 7.69 9.67 23.35
CA TRP A 140 8.99 9.11 22.99
C TRP A 140 9.06 7.58 23.13
N LYS A 141 8.27 6.97 24.01
CA LYS A 141 8.16 5.50 24.12
C LYS A 141 7.48 4.86 22.91
N THR A 142 6.42 5.46 22.38
CA THR A 142 5.74 4.91 21.19
C THR A 142 6.53 5.16 19.92
N LEU A 143 7.20 6.31 19.82
CA LEU A 143 8.18 6.57 18.74
C LEU A 143 9.38 5.64 18.81
N GLY A 144 9.90 5.41 20.01
CA GLY A 144 10.93 4.41 20.28
C GLY A 144 10.44 3.03 19.85
N PHE A 145 9.26 2.58 20.29
CA PHE A 145 8.71 1.28 19.92
C PHE A 145 8.45 1.14 18.41
N ILE A 146 7.82 2.10 17.74
CA ILE A 146 7.57 2.05 16.29
C ILE A 146 8.89 2.08 15.50
N GLY A 147 9.81 2.96 15.89
CA GLY A 147 11.12 3.09 15.24
C GLY A 147 12.03 1.88 15.47
N GLU A 148 12.15 1.43 16.71
CA GLU A 148 13.01 0.32 17.13
C GLU A 148 12.43 -1.05 16.77
N ALA A 149 11.12 -1.28 16.90
CA ALA A 149 10.50 -2.50 16.38
C ALA A 149 10.54 -2.52 14.84
N GLY A 150 10.34 -1.37 14.19
CA GLY A 150 10.54 -1.23 12.74
C GLY A 150 11.97 -1.56 12.33
N LEU A 151 12.98 -0.96 12.95
CA LEU A 151 14.40 -1.18 12.67
C LEU A 151 14.91 -2.57 13.06
N THR A 152 14.41 -3.16 14.15
CA THR A 152 14.80 -4.50 14.62
C THR A 152 14.13 -5.60 13.78
N ALA A 153 12.88 -5.38 13.37
CA ALA A 153 12.19 -6.32 12.50
C ALA A 153 12.56 -6.14 11.02
N LEU A 154 13.11 -4.99 10.60
CA LEU A 154 13.55 -4.73 9.22
C LEU A 154 14.49 -5.83 8.69
N PRO A 155 15.60 -6.20 9.36
CA PRO A 155 16.45 -7.32 8.93
C PRO A 155 15.73 -8.67 8.90
N ILE A 156 14.77 -8.91 9.80
CA ILE A 156 14.00 -10.16 9.88
C ILE A 156 12.99 -10.24 8.73
N PHE A 157 12.28 -9.16 8.43
CA PHE A 157 11.31 -9.08 7.33
C PHE A 157 11.98 -9.02 5.96
N TYR A 158 13.11 -8.31 5.82
CA TYR A 158 13.92 -8.36 4.61
C TYR A 158 14.54 -9.76 4.46
N GLY A 159 15.09 -10.35 5.52
CA GLY A 159 15.61 -11.71 5.51
C GLY A 159 14.54 -12.75 5.17
N PHE A 160 13.32 -12.62 5.70
CA PHE A 160 12.19 -13.49 5.41
C PHE A 160 11.62 -13.26 4.00
N THR A 161 11.56 -12.02 3.52
CA THR A 161 11.18 -11.69 2.14
C THR A 161 12.19 -12.27 1.16
N VAL A 162 13.49 -12.07 1.41
CA VAL A 162 14.57 -12.71 0.66
C VAL A 162 14.46 -14.23 0.75
N PHE A 163 14.16 -14.81 1.91
CA PHE A 163 13.96 -16.25 2.07
C PHE A 163 12.76 -16.77 1.28
N VAL A 164 11.60 -16.09 1.28
CA VAL A 164 10.43 -16.45 0.48
C VAL A 164 10.73 -16.30 -1.02
N ASN A 165 11.43 -15.25 -1.42
CA ASN A 165 11.82 -15.02 -2.81
C ASN A 165 12.86 -16.06 -3.28
N VAL A 166 13.82 -16.41 -2.43
CA VAL A 166 14.81 -17.47 -2.67
C VAL A 166 14.15 -18.84 -2.66
N ILE A 167 13.19 -19.11 -1.76
CA ILE A 167 12.38 -20.33 -1.77
C ILE A 167 11.53 -20.41 -3.04
N SER A 168 10.98 -19.31 -3.55
CA SER A 168 10.29 -19.30 -4.85
C SER A 168 11.23 -19.58 -6.02
N ILE A 169 12.53 -19.29 -5.89
CA ILE A 169 13.56 -19.61 -6.89
C ILE A 169 14.11 -21.05 -6.71
N VAL A 170 14.14 -21.55 -5.47
CA VAL A 170 14.74 -22.85 -5.08
C VAL A 170 13.73 -24.00 -5.15
N LEU A 171 12.44 -23.76 -4.89
CA LEU A 171 11.39 -24.78 -5.03
C LEU A 171 11.00 -25.05 -6.49
N ASP A 172 11.25 -24.11 -7.41
CA ASP A 172 11.26 -24.37 -8.86
C ASP A 172 12.66 -24.78 -9.37
N GLY A 173 13.61 -25.01 -8.45
CA GLY A 173 14.96 -25.53 -8.72
C GLY A 173 15.01 -27.06 -8.78
N SER A 174 14.62 -27.64 -9.92
CA SER A 174 14.81 -29.05 -10.32
C SER A 174 14.07 -30.15 -9.50
N PRO A 175 13.28 -31.03 -10.15
CA PRO A 175 12.35 -31.96 -9.49
C PRO A 175 13.01 -33.25 -8.93
N VAL A 176 14.07 -33.13 -8.11
CA VAL A 176 14.92 -34.27 -7.69
C VAL A 176 14.77 -34.65 -6.21
N LEU A 177 14.17 -33.81 -5.36
CA LEU A 177 14.42 -33.85 -3.90
C LEU A 177 13.25 -34.26 -2.95
N ALA A 178 12.08 -34.64 -3.47
CA ALA A 178 11.02 -35.37 -2.72
C ALA A 178 10.77 -34.91 -1.25
N LEU A 179 10.45 -33.63 -1.07
CA LEU A 179 10.25 -32.96 0.24
C LEU A 179 8.79 -32.99 0.74
N ASP A 180 8.02 -34.02 0.38
CA ASP A 180 6.56 -34.10 0.51
C ASP A 180 6.01 -34.51 1.92
N ARG A 181 6.83 -34.48 2.97
CA ARG A 181 6.49 -34.99 4.34
C ARG A 181 7.30 -34.19 5.38
N ILE A 182 6.80 -33.46 6.39
CA ILE A 182 5.47 -33.37 7.05
C ILE A 182 5.13 -31.86 7.33
N PRO A 183 4.65 -31.35 8.51
CA PRO A 183 3.47 -30.47 8.59
C PRO A 183 3.78 -28.96 8.79
N SER A 184 3.41 -27.96 7.97
CA SER A 184 2.65 -27.81 6.71
C SER A 184 1.11 -27.94 6.74
N TRP A 185 0.58 -29.14 6.55
CA TRP A 185 -0.76 -29.50 6.05
C TRP A 185 -2.00 -28.70 6.48
N VAL A 186 -2.12 -28.15 7.71
CA VAL A 186 -3.38 -27.46 8.14
C VAL A 186 -3.48 -26.03 7.57
N ALA A 187 -2.39 -25.27 7.66
CA ALA A 187 -2.32 -23.94 7.04
C ALA A 187 -2.36 -24.06 5.51
N VAL A 188 -1.68 -25.09 4.99
CA VAL A 188 -1.78 -25.49 3.58
C VAL A 188 -3.20 -25.96 3.24
N LEU A 189 -3.98 -26.59 4.13
CA LEU A 189 -5.36 -27.00 3.86
C LEU A 189 -6.31 -25.81 3.68
N ILE A 190 -6.21 -24.78 4.53
CA ILE A 190 -7.05 -23.57 4.38
C ILE A 190 -6.65 -22.82 3.11
N ALA A 191 -5.34 -22.64 2.89
CA ALA A 191 -4.83 -22.05 1.65
C ALA A 191 -5.19 -22.89 0.41
N ALA A 192 -5.17 -24.23 0.50
CA ALA A 192 -5.50 -25.15 -0.57
C ALA A 192 -7.01 -25.23 -0.81
N VAL A 193 -7.88 -25.13 0.18
CA VAL A 193 -9.34 -25.07 -0.07
C VAL A 193 -9.68 -23.80 -0.86
N ILE A 194 -9.07 -22.66 -0.50
CA ILE A 194 -9.21 -21.40 -1.24
C ILE A 194 -8.59 -21.55 -2.64
N ALA A 195 -7.34 -22.03 -2.74
CA ALA A 195 -6.63 -22.20 -4.01
C ALA A 195 -7.27 -23.26 -4.93
N ILE A 196 -7.87 -24.32 -4.40
CA ILE A 196 -8.61 -25.35 -5.15
C ILE A 196 -9.95 -24.79 -5.62
N SER A 197 -10.66 -24.02 -4.79
CA SER A 197 -11.90 -23.34 -5.21
C SER A 197 -11.61 -22.37 -6.37
N VAL A 198 -10.53 -21.60 -6.25
CA VAL A 198 -10.03 -20.70 -7.31
C VAL A 198 -9.52 -21.49 -8.53
N ALA A 199 -8.79 -22.59 -8.35
CA ALA A 199 -8.27 -23.41 -9.45
C ALA A 199 -9.38 -24.16 -10.21
N ILE A 200 -10.43 -24.61 -9.53
CA ILE A 200 -11.64 -25.18 -10.14
C ILE A 200 -12.36 -24.10 -10.95
N PHE A 201 -12.54 -22.91 -10.39
CA PHE A 201 -13.13 -21.76 -11.12
C PHE A 201 -12.30 -21.40 -12.37
N ILE A 202 -10.97 -21.30 -12.24
CA ILE A 202 -10.04 -21.05 -13.34
C ILE A 202 -10.15 -22.17 -14.40
N ARG A 203 -10.10 -23.45 -14.00
CA ARG A 203 -10.18 -24.60 -14.91
C ARG A 203 -11.51 -24.69 -15.65
N LEU A 204 -12.63 -24.34 -15.00
CA LEU A 204 -13.98 -24.43 -15.58
C LEU A 204 -14.41 -23.20 -16.39
N LYS A 205 -13.86 -22.01 -16.11
CA LYS A 205 -14.32 -20.75 -16.75
C LYS A 205 -13.22 -19.95 -17.45
N VAL A 206 -11.99 -19.94 -16.94
CA VAL A 206 -10.89 -19.12 -17.50
C VAL A 206 -10.13 -19.90 -18.58
N VAL A 207 -9.71 -21.14 -18.28
CA VAL A 207 -8.94 -21.99 -19.22
C VAL A 207 -9.67 -22.22 -20.56
N PRO A 208 -10.99 -22.51 -20.61
CA PRO A 208 -11.70 -22.64 -21.88
C PRO A 208 -11.75 -21.32 -22.67
N LYS A 209 -11.90 -20.19 -21.97
CA LYS A 209 -12.01 -18.86 -22.58
C LYS A 209 -10.70 -18.42 -23.22
N GLU A 210 -9.57 -18.64 -22.54
CA GLU A 210 -8.26 -18.28 -23.08
C GLU A 210 -7.77 -19.25 -24.17
N ARG A 211 -8.10 -20.56 -24.08
CA ARG A 211 -7.88 -21.51 -25.18
C ARG A 211 -8.60 -21.11 -26.46
N ASN A 212 -9.85 -20.67 -26.36
CA ASN A 212 -10.63 -20.24 -27.52
C ASN A 212 -10.03 -18.99 -28.18
N LYS A 213 -9.58 -17.99 -27.40
CA LYS A 213 -8.86 -16.83 -27.95
C LYS A 213 -7.56 -17.22 -28.64
N ALA A 214 -6.76 -18.08 -28.02
CA ALA A 214 -5.47 -18.52 -28.57
C ALA A 214 -5.64 -19.25 -29.91
N ALA A 215 -6.70 -20.03 -30.07
CA ALA A 215 -7.07 -20.64 -31.36
C ALA A 215 -7.36 -19.57 -32.42
N THR A 216 -8.19 -18.56 -32.12
CA THR A 216 -8.51 -17.48 -33.07
C THR A 216 -7.28 -16.64 -33.45
N THR A 217 -6.41 -16.31 -32.50
CA THR A 217 -5.17 -15.57 -32.79
C THR A 217 -4.18 -16.41 -33.60
N ARG A 218 -4.10 -17.71 -33.36
CA ARG A 218 -3.26 -18.62 -34.15
C ARG A 218 -3.74 -18.71 -35.59
N GLU A 219 -5.05 -18.83 -35.82
CA GLU A 219 -5.66 -18.87 -37.16
C GLU A 219 -5.46 -17.54 -37.93
N GLN A 220 -5.36 -16.40 -37.22
CA GLN A 220 -4.99 -15.11 -37.81
C GLN A 220 -3.49 -15.01 -38.14
N ASN A 221 -2.62 -15.53 -37.27
CA ASN A 221 -1.16 -15.51 -37.48
C ASN A 221 -0.73 -16.49 -38.59
N GLU A 222 -1.36 -17.66 -38.69
CA GLU A 222 -1.09 -18.64 -39.75
C GLU A 222 -1.44 -18.06 -41.15
N ARG A 223 -2.46 -17.19 -41.25
CA ARG A 223 -2.74 -16.42 -42.48
C ARG A 223 -1.77 -15.26 -42.75
N ALA A 224 -1.08 -14.75 -41.73
CA ALA A 224 -0.05 -13.71 -41.90
C ALA A 224 1.30 -14.29 -42.34
N LEU A 225 1.59 -15.52 -41.93
CA LEU A 225 2.81 -16.28 -42.24
C LEU A 225 2.90 -16.77 -43.70
N GLU A 226 1.83 -16.65 -44.50
CA GLU A 226 1.89 -16.85 -45.95
C GLU A 226 2.58 -15.69 -46.70
N SER A 227 2.91 -14.59 -46.01
CA SER A 227 3.74 -13.51 -46.55
C SER A 227 5.24 -13.73 -46.26
N PRO A 228 6.16 -13.55 -47.24
CA PRO A 228 7.56 -13.91 -47.04
C PRO A 228 8.31 -12.84 -46.24
N ILE A 229 8.98 -13.22 -45.16
CA ILE A 229 9.85 -12.33 -44.38
C ILE A 229 11.23 -12.98 -44.20
N SER A 230 12.27 -12.14 -44.31
CA SER A 230 13.69 -12.46 -44.27
C SER A 230 14.21 -12.83 -42.87
N PRO A 231 15.30 -13.62 -42.77
CA PRO A 231 15.98 -13.86 -41.50
C PRO A 231 16.89 -12.67 -41.15
N ASP A 232 16.74 -12.14 -39.93
CA ASP A 232 17.81 -11.67 -39.02
C ASP A 232 17.19 -10.92 -37.84
N GLU A 233 17.19 -11.51 -36.64
CA GLU A 233 17.06 -10.78 -35.37
C GLU A 233 17.62 -11.62 -34.20
N ASP A 234 18.46 -11.02 -33.36
CA ASP A 234 19.17 -11.68 -32.26
C ASP A 234 18.22 -12.05 -31.09
N VAL A 235 18.31 -13.29 -30.61
CA VAL A 235 17.44 -13.81 -29.54
C VAL A 235 18.04 -13.55 -28.15
N ASP A 236 17.36 -12.75 -27.33
CA ASP A 236 17.67 -12.55 -25.91
C ASP A 236 17.36 -13.84 -25.09
N THR A 237 18.30 -14.26 -24.25
CA THR A 237 18.38 -15.64 -23.71
C THR A 237 17.98 -15.77 -22.23
N THR A 238 16.86 -15.15 -21.84
CA THR A 238 16.28 -15.33 -20.50
C THR A 238 15.13 -16.36 -20.48
N ASP A 239 15.00 -17.12 -19.39
CA ASP A 239 14.06 -18.27 -19.27
C ASP A 239 12.56 -17.87 -19.21
N ASP A 240 12.25 -16.56 -19.29
CA ASP A 240 10.88 -16.02 -19.46
C ASP A 240 10.29 -16.36 -20.84
N ASN A 241 11.13 -16.81 -21.78
CA ASN A 241 10.74 -17.18 -23.15
C ASN A 241 9.89 -18.46 -23.26
N ARG A 242 9.62 -19.19 -22.16
CA ARG A 242 8.67 -20.33 -22.19
C ARG A 242 7.23 -19.83 -22.03
N PRO A 243 6.38 -19.90 -23.06
CA PRO A 243 5.05 -19.28 -23.03
C PRO A 243 4.15 -19.85 -21.93
N GLU A 244 4.29 -21.13 -21.58
CA GLU A 244 3.51 -21.80 -20.53
C GLU A 244 3.80 -21.23 -19.13
N VAL A 245 5.08 -21.01 -18.82
CA VAL A 245 5.53 -20.41 -17.54
C VAL A 245 5.06 -18.97 -17.46
N SER A 246 5.26 -18.19 -18.53
CA SER A 246 4.80 -16.80 -18.61
C SER A 246 3.28 -16.68 -18.40
N VAL A 247 2.47 -17.58 -18.99
CA VAL A 247 1.00 -17.61 -18.80
C VAL A 247 0.59 -18.02 -17.38
N LEU A 248 1.29 -18.98 -16.75
CA LEU A 248 1.03 -19.34 -15.36
C LEU A 248 1.28 -18.15 -14.42
N PHE A 249 2.47 -17.55 -14.49
CA PHE A 249 2.84 -16.44 -13.62
C PHE A 249 2.02 -15.18 -13.89
N LYS A 250 1.56 -14.92 -15.12
CA LYS A 250 0.56 -13.87 -15.41
C LYS A 250 -0.71 -14.03 -14.57
N ASN A 251 -1.29 -15.23 -14.51
CA ASN A 251 -2.51 -15.48 -13.75
C ASN A 251 -2.26 -15.41 -12.23
N LEU A 252 -1.13 -15.95 -11.76
CA LEU A 252 -0.74 -15.86 -10.36
C LEU A 252 -0.50 -14.41 -9.93
N GLN A 253 0.12 -13.60 -10.78
CA GLN A 253 0.38 -12.18 -10.51
C GLN A 253 -0.92 -11.37 -10.36
N VAL A 254 -1.92 -11.59 -11.22
CA VAL A 254 -3.23 -10.92 -11.06
C VAL A 254 -3.86 -11.25 -9.69
N MET A 255 -3.74 -12.49 -9.24
CA MET A 255 -4.24 -12.92 -7.93
C MET A 255 -3.48 -12.28 -6.77
N THR A 256 -2.15 -12.14 -6.88
CA THR A 256 -1.32 -11.54 -5.83
C THR A 256 -1.44 -10.02 -5.77
N ALA A 257 -1.62 -9.33 -6.90
CA ALA A 257 -1.93 -7.90 -6.93
C ALA A 257 -3.30 -7.58 -6.31
N VAL A 258 -4.31 -8.42 -6.58
CA VAL A 258 -5.64 -8.35 -5.94
C VAL A 258 -5.55 -8.54 -4.43
N PHE A 259 -4.80 -9.55 -3.97
CA PHE A 259 -4.59 -9.81 -2.55
C PHE A 259 -3.79 -8.70 -1.85
N GLY A 260 -2.75 -8.18 -2.52
CA GLY A 260 -1.98 -7.02 -2.07
C GLY A 260 -2.86 -5.78 -1.90
N SER A 261 -3.77 -5.52 -2.85
CA SER A 261 -4.73 -4.41 -2.78
C SER A 261 -5.75 -4.55 -1.65
N PHE A 262 -6.20 -5.78 -1.37
CA PHE A 262 -7.04 -6.04 -0.20
C PHE A 262 -6.30 -5.78 1.12
N ALA A 263 -5.05 -6.25 1.24
CA ALA A 263 -4.22 -5.99 2.42
C ALA A 263 -3.91 -4.49 2.59
N HIS A 264 -3.58 -3.82 1.48
CA HIS A 264 -3.30 -2.39 1.41
C HIS A 264 -4.51 -1.56 1.84
N GLY A 265 -5.70 -1.81 1.30
CA GLY A 265 -6.92 -1.09 1.69
C GLY A 265 -7.27 -1.24 3.16
N GLY A 266 -7.00 -2.40 3.76
CA GLY A 266 -7.15 -2.62 5.20
C GLY A 266 -6.12 -1.87 6.06
N ASN A 267 -4.90 -1.68 5.58
CA ASN A 267 -3.84 -0.99 6.31
C ASN A 267 -3.94 0.54 6.14
N ASP A 268 -3.98 1.00 4.90
CA ASP A 268 -3.69 2.39 4.54
C ASP A 268 -4.92 3.30 4.51
N VAL A 269 -6.16 2.77 4.56
CA VAL A 269 -7.35 3.58 4.87
C VAL A 269 -7.23 4.26 6.22
N SER A 270 -6.60 3.58 7.19
CA SER A 270 -6.39 4.07 8.55
C SER A 270 -5.50 5.31 8.58
N ASN A 271 -4.47 5.36 7.72
CA ASN A 271 -3.59 6.52 7.59
C ASN A 271 -4.36 7.77 7.14
N ALA A 272 -5.45 7.62 6.38
CA ALA A 272 -6.27 8.72 5.91
C ALA A 272 -7.46 9.06 6.82
N ILE A 273 -8.00 8.09 7.54
CA ILE A 273 -9.30 8.19 8.21
C ILE A 273 -9.21 8.14 9.74
N ALA A 274 -8.16 7.58 10.35
CA ALA A 274 -8.07 7.50 11.81
C ALA A 274 -8.16 8.87 12.54
N PRO A 275 -7.57 9.99 12.04
CA PRO A 275 -7.74 11.30 12.69
C PRO A 275 -9.18 11.84 12.51
N LEU A 276 -9.82 11.55 11.38
CA LEU A 276 -11.22 11.90 11.13
C LEU A 276 -12.16 11.10 12.04
N VAL A 277 -11.87 9.82 12.28
CA VAL A 277 -12.62 8.97 13.23
C VAL A 277 -12.44 9.48 14.66
N SER A 278 -11.21 9.78 15.08
CA SER A 278 -10.94 10.40 16.38
C SER A 278 -11.78 11.66 16.59
N LEU A 279 -11.76 12.56 15.61
CA LEU A 279 -12.55 13.79 15.60
C LEU A 279 -14.07 13.54 15.61
N TRP A 280 -14.56 12.59 14.80
CA TRP A 280 -15.98 12.25 14.72
C TRP A 280 -16.49 11.66 16.04
N LEU A 281 -15.71 10.79 16.68
CA LEU A 281 -16.07 10.15 17.94
C LEU A 281 -16.17 11.18 19.07
N ILE A 282 -15.21 12.12 19.16
CA ILE A 282 -15.28 13.28 20.06
C ILE A 282 -16.55 14.12 19.76
N TYR A 283 -16.79 14.46 18.49
CA TYR A 283 -17.97 15.24 18.09
C TYR A 283 -19.30 14.56 18.43
N SER A 284 -19.35 13.23 18.37
CA SER A 284 -20.53 12.43 18.75
C SER A 284 -20.66 12.15 20.26
N ASN A 285 -19.74 12.67 21.09
CA ASN A 285 -19.60 12.38 22.52
C ASN A 285 -19.51 10.86 22.83
N ASN A 286 -18.69 10.15 22.05
CA ASN A 286 -18.41 8.72 22.20
C ASN A 286 -16.92 8.41 21.91
N PRO A 287 -15.97 9.00 22.66
CA PRO A 287 -14.53 8.93 22.35
C PRO A 287 -13.96 7.49 22.36
N ASP A 288 -14.53 6.60 23.18
CA ASP A 288 -14.15 5.18 23.26
C ASP A 288 -14.82 4.29 22.20
N GLY A 289 -15.72 4.86 21.39
CA GLY A 289 -16.47 4.13 20.37
C GLY A 289 -15.60 3.42 19.32
N GLU A 290 -16.17 2.37 18.74
CA GLU A 290 -15.58 1.66 17.60
C GLU A 290 -15.60 2.52 16.33
N THR A 291 -14.63 2.33 15.44
CA THR A 291 -14.55 3.03 14.15
C THR A 291 -15.81 2.79 13.29
N PRO A 292 -16.62 3.83 12.97
CA PRO A 292 -17.82 3.67 12.14
C PRO A 292 -17.51 3.19 10.71
N ALA A 293 -18.12 2.08 10.28
CA ALA A 293 -17.83 1.46 8.98
C ALA A 293 -18.02 2.40 7.76
N TRP A 294 -18.94 3.36 7.85
CA TRP A 294 -19.18 4.33 6.76
C TRP A 294 -18.01 5.31 6.56
N LEU A 295 -17.21 5.60 7.60
CA LEU A 295 -15.99 6.39 7.48
C LEU A 295 -14.89 5.63 6.74
N LEU A 296 -14.84 4.30 6.90
CA LEU A 296 -13.93 3.43 6.15
C LEU A 296 -14.34 3.37 4.66
N VAL A 297 -15.64 3.31 4.36
CA VAL A 297 -16.16 3.44 2.98
C VAL A 297 -15.80 4.80 2.39
N TYR A 298 -15.98 5.88 3.15
CA TYR A 298 -15.61 7.23 2.73
C TYR A 298 -14.13 7.35 2.35
N GLY A 299 -13.23 6.79 3.17
CA GLY A 299 -11.80 6.68 2.85
C GLY A 299 -11.53 5.84 1.60
N GLY A 300 -12.15 4.66 1.48
CA GLY A 300 -12.00 3.80 0.31
C GLY A 300 -12.47 4.44 -1.01
N ILE A 301 -13.51 5.29 -0.96
CA ILE A 301 -13.95 6.10 -2.11
C ILE A 301 -12.91 7.17 -2.44
N GLY A 302 -12.35 7.86 -1.45
CA GLY A 302 -11.27 8.84 -1.64
C GLY A 302 -10.02 8.20 -2.27
N ILE A 303 -9.56 7.08 -1.72
CA ILE A 303 -8.47 6.25 -2.26
C ILE A 303 -8.72 5.88 -3.73
N SER A 304 -9.93 5.39 -4.02
CA SER A 304 -10.32 5.07 -5.39
C SER A 304 -10.25 6.28 -6.32
N ALA A 305 -10.80 7.43 -5.93
CA ALA A 305 -10.76 8.65 -6.73
C ALA A 305 -9.32 9.12 -7.02
N GLY A 306 -8.45 9.05 -6.01
CA GLY A 306 -7.02 9.35 -6.13
C GLY A 306 -6.30 8.53 -7.17
N LEU A 307 -6.48 7.21 -7.11
CA LEU A 307 -5.94 6.26 -8.07
C LEU A 307 -6.37 6.58 -9.51
N TRP A 308 -7.68 6.75 -9.74
CA TRP A 308 -8.22 6.97 -11.09
C TRP A 308 -7.71 8.27 -11.73
N ILE A 309 -7.48 9.32 -10.93
CA ILE A 309 -7.13 10.66 -11.43
C ILE A 309 -5.61 10.86 -11.50
N MET A 310 -4.87 10.48 -10.44
CA MET A 310 -3.42 10.77 -10.29
C MET A 310 -2.52 9.53 -10.16
N GLY A 311 -3.04 8.37 -9.76
CA GLY A 311 -2.23 7.15 -9.48
C GLY A 311 -1.35 6.64 -10.62
N ARG A 312 -1.69 7.01 -11.86
CA ARG A 312 -0.96 6.66 -13.09
C ARG A 312 0.54 6.96 -13.03
N LYS A 313 0.92 8.07 -12.38
CA LYS A 313 2.32 8.53 -12.30
C LYS A 313 3.18 7.60 -11.45
N VAL A 314 2.71 7.24 -10.25
CA VAL A 314 3.49 6.43 -9.31
C VAL A 314 3.45 4.95 -9.72
N ILE A 315 2.37 4.49 -10.36
CA ILE A 315 2.29 3.17 -11.01
C ILE A 315 3.41 2.99 -12.07
N GLN A 316 3.70 4.02 -12.87
CA GLN A 316 4.81 3.97 -13.83
C GLN A 316 6.16 3.88 -13.12
N THR A 317 6.38 4.68 -12.07
CA THR A 317 7.64 4.66 -11.29
C THR A 317 7.90 3.32 -10.63
N MET A 318 6.85 2.69 -10.07
CA MET A 318 6.92 1.38 -9.41
C MET A 318 6.98 0.19 -10.39
N GLY A 319 6.47 0.36 -11.61
CA GLY A 319 6.37 -0.72 -12.61
C GLY A 319 7.45 -0.74 -13.67
N GLN A 320 8.07 0.41 -13.97
CA GLN A 320 8.95 0.59 -15.13
C GLN A 320 10.23 1.38 -14.81
N ASP A 321 10.13 2.49 -14.08
CA ASP A 321 11.27 3.40 -13.90
C ASP A 321 12.35 2.83 -12.94
N LEU A 322 11.96 2.06 -11.91
CA LEU A 322 12.88 1.48 -10.92
C LEU A 322 13.72 0.32 -11.46
N THR A 323 13.08 -0.63 -12.14
CA THR A 323 13.70 -1.78 -12.81
C THR A 323 12.68 -2.41 -13.77
N LYS A 324 13.14 -3.15 -14.78
CA LYS A 324 12.25 -3.92 -15.67
C LYS A 324 11.58 -5.06 -14.89
N ILE A 325 10.27 -5.23 -14.97
CA ILE A 325 9.54 -6.28 -14.22
C ILE A 325 8.92 -7.28 -15.20
N THR A 326 9.22 -8.57 -15.02
CA THR A 326 8.59 -9.71 -15.73
C THR A 326 7.48 -10.32 -14.85
N PRO A 327 6.53 -11.11 -15.40
CA PRO A 327 5.44 -11.71 -14.61
C PRO A 327 5.94 -12.56 -13.42
N THR A 328 7.01 -13.33 -13.63
CA THR A 328 7.69 -14.12 -12.59
C THR A 328 8.25 -13.26 -11.46
N SER A 329 9.02 -12.22 -11.79
CA SER A 329 9.55 -11.29 -10.79
C SER A 329 8.45 -10.48 -10.10
N GLY A 330 7.40 -10.10 -10.84
CA GLY A 330 6.28 -9.32 -10.34
C GLY A 330 5.46 -10.07 -9.29
N PHE A 331 5.14 -11.34 -9.56
CA PHE A 331 4.52 -12.25 -8.58
C PHE A 331 5.37 -12.40 -7.32
N THR A 332 6.68 -12.61 -7.47
CA THR A 332 7.64 -12.74 -6.36
C THR A 332 7.65 -11.49 -5.48
N ILE A 333 7.75 -10.31 -6.11
CA ILE A 333 7.69 -9.00 -5.44
C ILE A 333 6.35 -8.80 -4.71
N GLU A 334 5.24 -9.19 -5.32
CA GLU A 334 3.89 -9.07 -4.74
C GLU A 334 3.68 -9.98 -3.53
N ILE A 335 4.08 -11.26 -3.57
CA ILE A 335 3.98 -12.16 -2.40
C ILE A 335 4.88 -11.69 -1.26
N GLY A 336 6.15 -11.38 -1.53
CA GLY A 336 7.11 -10.98 -0.49
C GLY A 336 6.66 -9.73 0.27
N SER A 337 6.23 -8.71 -0.48
CA SER A 337 5.71 -7.47 0.11
C SER A 337 4.37 -7.66 0.82
N ALA A 338 3.38 -8.35 0.22
CA ALA A 338 2.07 -8.57 0.85
C ALA A 338 2.14 -9.42 2.12
N THR A 339 3.00 -10.45 2.15
CA THR A 339 3.19 -11.30 3.33
C THR A 339 3.77 -10.50 4.50
N THR A 340 4.75 -9.65 4.24
CA THR A 340 5.36 -8.76 5.23
C THR A 340 4.33 -7.80 5.83
N VAL A 341 3.53 -7.14 4.98
CA VAL A 341 2.44 -6.23 5.41
C VAL A 341 1.44 -6.97 6.30
N LEU A 342 0.92 -8.11 5.84
CA LEU A 342 -0.10 -8.84 6.61
C LEU A 342 0.40 -9.39 7.94
N MET A 343 1.65 -9.84 8.02
CA MET A 343 2.24 -10.27 9.29
C MET A 343 2.35 -9.10 10.27
N ALA A 344 2.79 -7.92 9.82
CA ALA A 344 2.86 -6.72 10.64
C ALA A 344 1.48 -6.22 11.09
N SER A 345 0.51 -6.11 10.17
CA SER A 345 -0.86 -5.71 10.52
C SER A 345 -1.52 -6.70 11.49
N LYS A 346 -1.20 -8.00 11.43
CA LYS A 346 -1.71 -9.00 12.38
C LYS A 346 -1.18 -8.82 13.81
N ILE A 347 0.04 -8.30 13.97
CA ILE A 347 0.63 -7.95 15.27
C ILE A 347 0.42 -6.47 15.65
N GLY A 348 -0.42 -5.75 14.90
CA GLY A 348 -0.77 -4.35 15.17
C GLY A 348 0.31 -3.32 14.81
N LEU A 349 1.42 -3.72 14.18
CA LEU A 349 2.50 -2.78 13.84
C LEU A 349 2.15 -1.97 12.57
N PRO A 350 2.07 -0.63 12.65
CA PRO A 350 1.84 0.22 11.48
C PRO A 350 3.12 0.31 10.65
N ILE A 351 3.22 -0.49 9.59
CA ILE A 351 4.37 -0.45 8.67
C ILE A 351 4.07 0.32 7.38
N SER A 352 5.11 0.59 6.60
CA SER A 352 5.03 1.19 5.27
C SER A 352 4.89 0.10 4.19
N THR A 353 3.73 0.03 3.56
CA THR A 353 3.47 -0.78 2.36
C THR A 353 4.47 -0.44 1.25
N THR A 354 4.72 0.86 1.04
CA THR A 354 5.67 1.37 0.04
C THR A 354 7.11 0.96 0.28
N HIS A 355 7.61 0.99 1.53
CA HIS A 355 8.98 0.55 1.82
C HIS A 355 9.14 -0.94 1.54
N CYS A 356 8.15 -1.76 1.91
CA CYS A 356 8.15 -3.20 1.63
C CYS A 356 8.15 -3.48 0.12
N LYS A 357 7.37 -2.72 -0.65
CA LYS A 357 7.32 -2.88 -2.11
C LYS A 357 8.60 -2.41 -2.79
N VAL A 358 9.07 -1.18 -2.55
CA VAL A 358 10.29 -0.64 -3.18
C VAL A 358 11.51 -1.51 -2.83
N GLY A 359 11.64 -1.93 -1.57
CA GLY A 359 12.70 -2.85 -1.16
C GLY A 359 12.66 -4.19 -1.91
N SER A 360 11.46 -4.76 -2.08
CA SER A 360 11.26 -5.99 -2.86
C SER A 360 11.60 -5.79 -4.35
N VAL A 361 11.17 -4.69 -4.97
CA VAL A 361 11.47 -4.34 -6.38
C VAL A 361 12.98 -4.23 -6.61
N VAL A 362 13.67 -3.47 -5.77
CA VAL A 362 15.13 -3.27 -5.88
C VAL A 362 15.89 -4.58 -5.66
N PHE A 363 15.54 -5.36 -4.63
CA PHE A 363 16.21 -6.62 -4.35
C PHE A 363 16.03 -7.65 -5.49
N VAL A 364 14.79 -7.84 -5.95
CA VAL A 364 14.50 -8.80 -7.03
C VAL A 364 15.12 -8.35 -8.37
N GLY A 365 15.17 -7.04 -8.63
CA GLY A 365 15.89 -6.47 -9.77
C GLY A 365 17.38 -6.87 -9.78
N ILE A 366 18.09 -6.60 -8.68
CA ILE A 366 19.52 -6.96 -8.51
C ILE A 366 19.72 -8.48 -8.56
N ALA A 367 18.87 -9.26 -7.89
CA ALA A 367 19.00 -10.71 -7.82
C ALA A 367 18.80 -11.38 -9.18
N ARG A 368 17.84 -10.90 -10.00
CA ARG A 368 17.57 -11.45 -11.34
C ARG A 368 18.74 -11.20 -12.29
N THR A 369 19.28 -9.98 -12.34
CA THR A 369 20.33 -9.63 -13.31
C THR A 369 21.75 -9.79 -12.76
N LYS A 370 21.89 -10.21 -11.50
CA LYS A 370 23.16 -10.37 -10.76
C LYS A 370 24.01 -9.09 -10.78
N SER A 371 23.37 -7.93 -10.92
CA SER A 371 23.98 -6.67 -11.29
C SER A 371 23.15 -5.51 -10.77
N THR A 372 23.80 -4.45 -10.28
CA THR A 372 23.11 -3.22 -9.89
C THR A 372 22.80 -2.30 -11.07
N LYS A 373 23.18 -2.67 -12.31
CA LYS A 373 23.02 -1.82 -13.51
C LYS A 373 21.57 -1.72 -13.99
N ASP A 374 20.73 -2.70 -13.67
CA ASP A 374 19.32 -2.77 -14.09
C ASP A 374 18.35 -2.19 -13.05
N VAL A 375 18.89 -1.51 -12.02
CA VAL A 375 18.11 -0.72 -11.06
C VAL A 375 18.57 0.73 -11.16
N ASP A 376 17.63 1.67 -11.31
CA ASP A 376 17.96 3.10 -11.25
C ASP A 376 18.29 3.51 -9.81
N LEU A 377 19.58 3.44 -9.47
CA LEU A 377 20.11 3.85 -8.17
C LEU A 377 19.95 5.36 -7.90
N LYS A 378 19.82 6.20 -8.93
CA LYS A 378 19.57 7.64 -8.77
C LYS A 378 18.13 7.87 -8.34
N LEU A 379 17.18 7.21 -9.00
CA LEU A 379 15.77 7.19 -8.61
C LEU A 379 15.59 6.58 -7.21
N PHE A 380 16.21 5.44 -6.92
CA PHE A 380 16.15 4.81 -5.60
C PHE A 380 16.71 5.72 -4.50
N ARG A 381 17.84 6.41 -4.74
CA ARG A 381 18.36 7.43 -3.82
C ARG A 381 17.38 8.60 -3.63
N SER A 382 16.75 9.07 -4.70
CA SER A 382 15.72 10.13 -4.62
C SER A 382 14.50 9.70 -3.80
N ILE A 383 14.10 8.43 -3.89
CA ILE A 383 13.02 7.83 -3.10
C ILE A 383 13.41 7.77 -1.60
N ILE A 384 14.62 7.30 -1.26
CA ILE A 384 15.11 7.30 0.12
C ILE A 384 15.14 8.73 0.71
N LEU A 385 15.60 9.71 -0.08
CA LEU A 385 15.58 11.11 0.35
C LEU A 385 14.15 11.63 0.57
N ALA A 386 13.18 11.23 -0.26
CA ALA A 386 11.77 11.56 -0.07
C ALA A 386 11.20 10.94 1.21
N TRP A 387 11.59 9.71 1.56
CA TRP A 387 11.20 9.07 2.83
C TRP A 387 11.77 9.81 4.05
N LEU A 388 13.04 10.20 4.01
CA LEU A 388 13.66 10.99 5.08
C LEU A 388 13.03 12.39 5.23
N VAL A 389 12.62 13.02 4.12
CA VAL A 389 11.94 14.33 4.12
C VAL A 389 10.46 14.23 4.55
N THR A 390 9.82 13.06 4.38
CA THR A 390 8.38 12.86 4.68
C THR A 390 8.02 13.24 6.12
N LEU A 391 8.77 12.75 7.11
CA LEU A 391 8.53 13.04 8.52
C LEU A 391 8.64 14.55 8.86
N PRO A 392 9.79 15.23 8.63
CA PRO A 392 9.92 16.65 8.98
C PRO A 392 9.01 17.56 8.14
N PHE A 393 8.75 17.25 6.87
CA PHE A 393 7.87 18.05 6.03
C PHE A 393 6.43 18.02 6.55
N THR A 394 5.90 16.83 6.82
CA THR A 394 4.52 16.67 7.32
C THR A 394 4.37 17.23 8.73
N ALA A 395 5.40 17.09 9.58
CA ALA A 395 5.46 17.74 10.88
C ALA A 395 5.38 19.27 10.76
N VAL A 396 6.18 19.89 9.88
CA VAL A 396 6.16 21.35 9.69
C VAL A 396 4.80 21.83 9.18
N PHE A 397 4.22 21.19 8.16
CA PHE A 397 2.90 21.63 7.65
C PHE A 397 1.76 21.42 8.65
N SER A 398 1.81 20.36 9.46
CA SER A 398 0.85 20.14 10.53
C SER A 398 1.02 21.15 11.68
N ALA A 399 2.25 21.41 12.12
CA ALA A 399 2.58 22.43 13.11
C ALA A 399 2.09 23.83 12.67
N LEU A 400 2.37 24.22 11.42
CA LEU A 400 1.91 25.48 10.84
C LEU A 400 0.38 25.56 10.78
N MET A 401 -0.30 24.48 10.38
CA MET A 401 -1.76 24.46 10.34
C MET A 401 -2.37 24.61 11.75
N LEU A 402 -1.85 23.91 12.76
CA LEU A 402 -2.34 24.07 14.13
C LEU A 402 -2.06 25.47 14.68
N PHE A 403 -0.88 26.03 14.41
CA PHE A 403 -0.54 27.40 14.80
C PHE A 403 -1.51 28.43 14.21
N ILE A 404 -1.87 28.28 12.92
CA ILE A 404 -2.87 29.13 12.25
C ILE A 404 -4.26 28.93 12.88
N LEU A 405 -4.68 27.69 13.14
CA LEU A 405 -5.96 27.40 13.79
C LEU A 405 -6.03 28.05 15.19
N TYR A 406 -4.97 27.96 15.99
CA TYR A 406 -4.89 28.60 17.30
C TYR A 406 -4.97 30.12 17.18
N ALA A 407 -4.19 30.73 16.29
CA ALA A 407 -4.19 32.19 16.08
C ALA A 407 -5.53 32.77 15.60
N ILE A 408 -6.43 31.94 15.06
CA ILE A 408 -7.78 32.33 14.61
C ILE A 408 -8.86 32.05 15.67
N THR A 409 -8.65 31.06 16.55
CA THR A 409 -9.73 30.48 17.39
C THR A 409 -9.48 30.52 18.89
N VAL A 410 -8.25 30.83 19.31
CA VAL A 410 -7.86 31.04 20.71
C VAL A 410 -7.57 32.55 20.86
N PRO A 411 -8.35 33.28 21.68
CA PRO A 411 -8.21 34.73 21.85
C PRO A 411 -7.01 35.15 22.72
#